data_AF-A0A3P7E8R0-F1
#
_entry.id   AF-A0A3P7E8R0-F1
#
_cell.length_a   1.000
_cell.length_b   1.000
_cell.length_c   1.000
_cell.angle_alpha   90.00
_cell.angle_beta   90.00
_cell.angle_gamma   90.00
#
_symmetry.space_group_name_H-M   'P 1'
#
loop_
_entity.id
_entity.type
_entity.pdbx_description
1 polymer ?
#
loop_
_entity_poly.entity_id
_entity_poly.type
_entity_poly.pdbx_seq_one_letter_code
_entity_poly.pdbx_strand_id
1 'polypeptide(L)'
;MEIVAELGASFIYGAFGNPLMTLCKQFEVRCLPVCLDQCPVYDPTGKAIEPRRIRLVERAFNNIISASTYMANVKGITELNGRKLSLGETFTVMLKQQDYQLQTRRISYFASYENVLNKLKVVQDTMVLKKDEIMRLHAAYEELKEKEGCSDLSEDEQMENEIMLKCAVKDIDDAIQAYESLESKRREINVALAELSRNEPSAVYMNEMDKRILDFHIANLEYFIGSSIDEVSLKYWNQKANYGLEGPNMYGKCSIACVFF
;
A
#
# COMPACT_ATOMS: atom_id res chain seq x y z
N MET A 1 24.54 -11.15 -46.95
CA MET A 1 23.67 -11.33 -45.77
C MET A 1 22.43 -10.53 -46.06
N GLU A 2 21.35 -11.19 -46.49
CA GLU A 2 20.07 -10.50 -46.70
C GLU A 2 19.45 -10.23 -45.34
N ILE A 3 19.05 -8.98 -45.11
CA ILE A 3 18.36 -8.55 -43.90
C ILE A 3 16.87 -8.78 -44.16
N VAL A 4 16.26 -9.67 -43.38
CA VAL A 4 14.83 -9.95 -43.45
C VAL A 4 14.18 -9.46 -42.17
N ALA A 5 13.14 -8.65 -42.31
CA ALA A 5 12.33 -8.15 -41.20
C ALA A 5 10.86 -8.13 -41.62
N GLU A 6 9.98 -8.49 -40.70
CA GLU A 6 8.53 -8.47 -40.91
C GLU A 6 7.95 -7.12 -40.52
N LEU A 7 7.10 -6.56 -41.38
CA LEU A 7 6.32 -5.36 -41.09
C LEU A 7 4.87 -5.69 -40.69
N GLY A 8 4.47 -6.95 -40.85
CA GLY A 8 3.13 -7.45 -40.55
C GLY A 8 3.17 -8.61 -39.56
N ALA A 9 2.49 -9.70 -39.91
CA ALA A 9 2.50 -10.91 -39.07
C ALA A 9 3.93 -11.44 -38.93
N SER A 10 4.38 -11.63 -37.69
CA SER A 10 5.72 -12.14 -37.38
C SER A 10 5.71 -13.34 -36.43
N PHE A 11 4.57 -13.61 -35.80
CA PHE A 11 4.41 -14.64 -34.77
C PHE A 11 3.27 -15.62 -35.09
N ILE A 12 3.49 -16.89 -34.75
CA ILE A 12 2.48 -17.94 -34.72
C ILE A 12 2.17 -18.21 -33.24
N TYR A 13 0.95 -17.92 -32.82
CA TYR A 13 0.51 -18.12 -31.44
C TYR A 13 0.05 -19.57 -31.21
N GLY A 14 0.76 -20.30 -30.35
CA GLY A 14 0.54 -21.72 -30.08
C GLY A 14 0.92 -22.62 -31.27
N ALA A 15 1.90 -23.49 -31.09
CA ALA A 15 2.36 -24.39 -32.14
C ALA A 15 1.49 -25.66 -32.30
N PHE A 16 0.79 -26.08 -31.24
CA PHE A 16 0.08 -27.35 -31.23
C PHE A 16 -1.33 -27.21 -31.81
N GLY A 17 -1.65 -28.05 -32.80
CA GLY A 17 -2.91 -27.99 -33.53
C GLY A 17 -3.03 -26.78 -34.47
N ASN A 18 -1.99 -25.95 -34.60
CA ASN A 18 -2.03 -24.76 -35.44
C ASN A 18 -1.82 -25.13 -36.92
N PRO A 19 -2.79 -24.86 -37.81
CA PRO A 19 -2.66 -25.20 -39.23
C PRO A 19 -1.47 -24.51 -39.91
N LEU A 20 -1.05 -23.34 -39.40
CA LEU A 20 0.13 -22.64 -39.92
C LEU A 20 1.41 -23.46 -39.74
N MET A 21 1.51 -24.30 -38.71
CA MET A 21 2.68 -25.17 -38.53
C MET A 21 2.76 -26.27 -39.59
N THR A 22 1.63 -26.74 -40.10
CA THR A 22 1.59 -27.66 -41.24
C THR A 22 2.06 -26.96 -42.51
N LEU A 23 1.57 -25.75 -42.77
CA LEU A 23 2.00 -24.95 -43.93
C LEU A 23 3.50 -24.62 -43.85
N CYS A 24 4.00 -24.22 -42.69
CA CYS A 24 5.43 -23.94 -42.51
C CYS A 24 6.31 -25.16 -42.85
N LYS A 25 5.86 -26.39 -42.53
CA LYS A 25 6.57 -27.61 -42.95
C LYS A 25 6.52 -27.83 -44.46
N GLN A 26 5.39 -27.56 -45.11
CA GLN A 26 5.22 -27.73 -46.55
C GLN A 26 6.06 -26.75 -47.38
N PHE A 27 6.18 -25.50 -46.91
CA PHE A 27 6.99 -24.45 -47.54
C PHE A 27 8.42 -24.37 -47.00
N GLU A 28 8.86 -25.37 -46.22
CA GLU A 28 10.19 -25.43 -45.63
C GLU A 28 10.57 -24.17 -44.80
N VAL A 29 9.58 -23.48 -44.22
CA VAL A 29 9.77 -22.32 -43.35
C VAL A 29 10.22 -22.80 -41.98
N ARG A 30 11.45 -22.43 -41.60
CA ARG A 30 12.00 -22.73 -40.28
C ARG A 30 11.40 -21.83 -39.21
N CYS A 31 10.54 -22.39 -38.37
CA CYS A 31 10.02 -21.73 -37.17
C CYS A 31 10.93 -21.97 -35.96
N LEU A 32 11.11 -20.96 -35.12
CA LEU A 32 11.84 -21.03 -33.85
C LEU A 32 10.94 -20.58 -32.69
N PRO A 33 11.08 -21.16 -31.49
CA PRO A 33 10.29 -20.75 -30.34
C PRO A 33 10.69 -19.36 -29.86
N VAL A 34 9.70 -18.59 -29.43
CA VAL A 34 9.89 -17.31 -28.75
C VAL A 34 10.15 -17.61 -27.26
N CYS A 35 11.39 -17.47 -26.81
CA CYS A 35 11.79 -17.67 -25.41
C CYS A 35 11.75 -16.35 -24.66
N LEU A 36 10.71 -16.11 -23.86
CA LEU A 36 10.51 -14.88 -23.07
C LEU A 36 10.69 -15.10 -21.57
N ASP A 37 11.70 -15.86 -21.17
CA ASP A 37 11.97 -16.10 -19.74
C ASP A 37 12.31 -14.77 -19.03
N GLN A 38 12.83 -13.78 -19.76
CA GLN A 38 13.16 -12.45 -19.25
C GLN A 38 12.86 -11.36 -20.30
N CYS A 39 11.90 -10.48 -20.00
CA CYS A 39 11.68 -9.24 -20.74
C CYS A 39 12.14 -8.06 -19.87
N PRO A 40 13.39 -7.57 -20.03
CA PRO A 40 13.86 -6.43 -19.25
C PRO A 40 13.11 -5.16 -19.69
N VAL A 41 12.62 -4.39 -18.72
CA VAL A 41 11.99 -3.09 -18.94
C VAL A 41 12.96 -2.00 -18.52
N TYR A 42 13.12 -0.98 -19.35
CA TYR A 42 14.03 0.14 -19.11
C TYR A 42 13.22 1.41 -18.88
N ASP A 43 13.70 2.26 -17.97
CA ASP A 43 13.11 3.57 -17.76
C ASP A 43 13.49 4.55 -18.91
N PRO A 44 12.89 5.76 -18.98
CA PRO A 44 13.21 6.74 -20.02
C PRO A 44 14.67 7.22 -20.04
N THR A 45 15.45 6.94 -18.99
CA THR A 45 16.89 7.26 -18.92
C THR A 45 17.76 6.12 -19.45
N GLY A 46 17.15 4.99 -19.84
CA GLY A 46 17.84 3.79 -20.31
C GLY A 46 18.29 2.86 -19.20
N LYS A 47 17.90 3.10 -17.93
CA LYS A 47 18.27 2.25 -16.81
C LYS A 47 17.30 1.08 -16.68
N ALA A 48 17.84 -0.13 -16.50
CA ALA A 48 17.01 -1.32 -16.26
C ALA A 48 16.25 -1.20 -14.94
N ILE A 49 14.95 -1.47 -14.98
CA ILE A 49 14.07 -1.49 -13.82
C ILE A 49 14.22 -2.83 -13.10
N GLU A 50 14.24 -2.79 -11.77
CA GLU A 50 14.36 -3.99 -10.94
C GLU A 50 13.25 -5.02 -11.25
N PRO A 51 13.59 -6.31 -11.51
CA PRO A 51 12.60 -7.35 -11.85
C PRO A 51 11.49 -7.52 -10.80
N ARG A 52 11.80 -7.31 -9.52
CA ARG A 52 10.80 -7.39 -8.44
C ARG A 52 9.71 -6.34 -8.60
N ARG A 53 10.09 -5.11 -8.97
CA ARG A 53 9.17 -4.00 -9.17
C ARG A 53 8.25 -4.25 -10.36
N ILE A 54 8.82 -4.73 -11.47
CA ILE A 54 8.06 -5.11 -12.67
C ILE A 54 6.99 -6.15 -12.32
N ARG A 55 7.37 -7.24 -11.64
CA ARG A 55 6.42 -8.29 -11.21
C ARG A 55 5.30 -7.79 -10.30
N LEU A 56 5.57 -6.82 -9.43
CA LEU A 56 4.54 -6.24 -8.55
C LEU A 56 3.51 -5.44 -9.35
N VAL A 57 3.96 -4.65 -10.33
CA VAL A 57 3.07 -3.88 -11.20
C VAL A 57 2.32 -4.80 -12.17
N GLU A 58 2.99 -5.81 -12.74
CA GLU A 58 2.35 -6.83 -13.57
C GLU A 58 1.23 -7.56 -12.81
N ARG A 59 1.45 -7.89 -11.53
CA ARG A 59 0.41 -8.47 -10.68
C ARG A 59 -0.77 -7.52 -10.49
N ALA A 60 -0.51 -6.22 -10.30
CA ALA A 60 -1.58 -5.22 -10.19
C ALA A 60 -2.37 -5.10 -11.51
N PHE A 61 -1.69 -5.08 -12.65
CA PHE A 61 -2.29 -5.11 -13.98
C PHE A 61 -3.20 -6.34 -14.17
N ASN A 62 -2.69 -7.54 -13.87
CA ASN A 62 -3.46 -8.79 -13.99
C ASN A 62 -4.66 -8.85 -13.03
N ASN A 63 -4.54 -8.24 -11.84
CA ASN A 63 -5.67 -8.10 -10.92
C ASN A 63 -6.76 -7.19 -11.51
N ILE A 64 -6.39 -6.09 -12.17
CA ILE A 64 -7.35 -5.19 -12.84
C ILE A 64 -8.04 -5.90 -14.00
N ILE A 65 -7.30 -6.67 -14.81
CA ILE A 65 -7.89 -7.51 -15.88
C ILE A 65 -8.90 -8.52 -15.32
N SER A 66 -8.53 -9.20 -14.23
CA SER A 66 -9.39 -10.20 -13.58
C SER A 66 -10.65 -9.56 -13.00
N ALA A 67 -10.51 -8.42 -12.34
CA ALA A 67 -11.63 -7.65 -11.81
C ALA A 67 -12.54 -7.13 -12.94
N SER A 68 -11.96 -6.68 -14.06
CA SER A 68 -12.69 -6.22 -15.25
C SER A 68 -13.53 -7.35 -15.85
N THR A 69 -12.93 -8.53 -15.98
CA THR A 69 -13.59 -9.75 -16.46
C THR A 69 -14.71 -10.18 -15.52
N TYR A 70 -14.49 -10.15 -14.20
CA TYR A 70 -15.51 -10.44 -13.20
C TYR A 70 -16.67 -9.45 -13.26
N MET A 71 -16.38 -8.15 -13.39
CA MET A 71 -17.38 -7.08 -13.49
C MET A 71 -18.30 -7.30 -14.70
N ALA A 72 -17.74 -7.64 -15.86
CA ALA A 72 -18.51 -7.88 -17.07
C ALA A 72 -19.29 -9.20 -17.04
N ASN A 73 -18.61 -10.30 -16.74
CA ASN A 73 -19.16 -11.65 -16.95
C ASN A 73 -19.96 -12.18 -15.75
N VAL A 74 -19.61 -11.76 -14.53
CA VAL A 74 -20.28 -12.23 -13.31
C VAL A 74 -21.28 -11.21 -12.79
N LYS A 75 -20.92 -9.91 -12.80
CA LYS A 75 -21.82 -8.85 -12.32
C LYS A 75 -22.71 -8.26 -13.41
N GLY A 76 -22.43 -8.53 -14.69
CA GLY A 76 -23.20 -7.98 -15.81
C GLY A 76 -23.03 -6.47 -16.00
N ILE A 77 -22.07 -5.84 -15.31
CA ILE A 77 -21.82 -4.41 -15.39
C ILE A 77 -20.99 -4.15 -16.64
N THR A 78 -21.67 -3.80 -17.73
CA THR A 78 -21.06 -3.59 -19.04
C THR A 78 -21.50 -2.27 -19.69
N GLU A 79 -22.43 -1.57 -19.04
CA GLU A 79 -22.97 -0.29 -19.49
C GLU A 79 -23.09 0.67 -18.30
N LEU A 80 -22.85 1.95 -18.55
CA LEU A 80 -23.04 3.04 -17.61
C LEU A 80 -23.78 4.18 -18.33
N ASN A 81 -24.90 4.63 -17.78
CA ASN A 81 -25.76 5.67 -18.38
C ASN A 81 -26.15 5.37 -19.85
N GLY A 82 -26.44 4.10 -20.16
CA GLY A 82 -26.80 3.65 -21.51
C GLY A 82 -25.64 3.54 -22.50
N ARG A 83 -24.41 3.87 -22.08
CA ARG A 83 -23.20 3.71 -22.90
C ARG A 83 -22.45 2.44 -22.51
N LYS A 84 -22.03 1.67 -23.51
CA LYS A 84 -21.12 0.53 -23.29
C LYS A 84 -19.80 1.02 -22.70
N LEU A 85 -19.33 0.31 -21.69
CA LEU A 85 -18.04 0.53 -21.06
C LEU A 85 -16.92 -0.03 -21.93
N SER A 86 -15.87 0.76 -22.13
CA SER A 86 -14.62 0.23 -22.67
C SER A 86 -13.77 -0.43 -21.59
N LEU A 87 -12.79 -1.22 -22.03
CA LEU A 87 -11.79 -1.78 -21.13
C LEU A 87 -10.99 -0.66 -20.46
N GLY A 88 -10.58 0.38 -21.19
CA GLY A 88 -9.83 1.52 -20.67
C GLY A 88 -10.56 2.33 -19.60
N GLU A 89 -11.86 2.54 -19.78
CA GLU A 89 -12.71 3.18 -18.76
C GLU A 89 -12.77 2.36 -17.48
N THR A 90 -12.87 1.03 -17.63
CA THR A 90 -12.87 0.11 -16.51
C THR A 90 -11.55 0.15 -15.76
N PHE A 91 -10.42 0.15 -16.47
CA PHE A 91 -9.09 0.34 -15.89
C PHE A 91 -9.01 1.64 -15.08
N THR A 92 -9.47 2.74 -15.66
CA THR A 92 -9.47 4.06 -15.00
C THR A 92 -10.29 4.05 -13.71
N VAL A 93 -11.50 3.48 -13.74
CA VAL A 93 -12.37 3.38 -12.55
C VAL A 93 -11.74 2.48 -11.49
N MET A 94 -11.16 1.35 -11.88
CA MET A 94 -10.53 0.43 -10.95
C MET A 94 -9.28 1.02 -10.29
N LEU A 95 -8.46 1.75 -11.03
CA LEU A 95 -7.30 2.47 -10.47
C LEU A 95 -7.75 3.55 -9.48
N LYS A 96 -8.76 4.35 -9.83
CA LYS A 96 -9.36 5.33 -8.90
C LYS A 96 -9.92 4.66 -7.65
N GLN A 97 -10.51 3.48 -7.78
CA GLN A 97 -11.02 2.71 -6.64
C GLN A 97 -9.88 2.24 -5.72
N GLN A 98 -8.73 1.83 -6.27
CA GLN A 98 -7.56 1.48 -5.46
C GLN A 98 -7.01 2.69 -4.70
N ASP A 99 -6.91 3.85 -5.36
CA ASP A 99 -6.53 5.11 -4.72
C ASP A 99 -7.51 5.49 -3.59
N TYR A 100 -8.82 5.38 -3.83
CA TYR A 100 -9.84 5.64 -2.83
C TYR A 100 -9.72 4.72 -1.60
N GLN A 101 -9.51 3.43 -1.81
CA GLN A 101 -9.29 2.47 -0.72
C GLN A 101 -8.02 2.76 0.08
N LEU A 102 -6.96 3.24 -0.58
CA LEU A 102 -5.76 3.69 0.12
C LEU A 102 -6.06 4.93 0.99
N GLN A 103 -6.67 5.97 0.43
CA GLN A 103 -6.98 7.18 1.19
C GLN A 103 -7.92 6.90 2.37
N THR A 104 -8.88 5.98 2.20
CA THR A 104 -9.77 5.55 3.29
C THR A 104 -8.98 4.90 4.43
N ARG A 105 -8.01 4.02 4.12
CA ARG A 105 -7.11 3.43 5.12
C ARG A 105 -6.25 4.49 5.80
N ARG A 106 -5.76 5.49 5.06
CA ARG A 106 -4.97 6.60 5.63
C ARG A 106 -5.80 7.43 6.61
N ILE A 107 -7.04 7.77 6.26
CA ILE A 107 -7.94 8.50 7.17
C ILE A 107 -8.16 7.70 8.46
N SER A 108 -8.46 6.41 8.35
CA SER A 108 -8.63 5.52 9.52
C SER A 108 -7.37 5.43 10.38
N TYR A 109 -6.19 5.34 9.74
CA TYR A 109 -4.90 5.37 10.43
C TYR A 109 -4.69 6.68 11.21
N PHE A 110 -4.87 7.83 10.57
CA PHE A 110 -4.65 9.13 11.23
C PHE A 110 -5.68 9.42 12.33
N ALA A 111 -6.94 8.98 12.17
CA ALA A 111 -7.92 9.03 13.24
C ALA A 111 -7.49 8.18 14.45
N SER A 112 -6.91 7.00 14.20
CA SER A 112 -6.38 6.14 15.26
C SER A 112 -5.16 6.76 15.94
N TYR A 113 -4.27 7.37 15.15
CA TYR A 113 -3.08 8.09 15.64
C TYR A 113 -3.47 9.29 16.51
N GLU A 114 -4.42 10.10 16.05
CA GLU A 114 -4.98 11.24 16.80
C GLU A 114 -5.58 10.79 18.14
N ASN A 115 -6.33 9.68 18.16
CA ASN A 115 -6.89 9.13 19.40
C ASN A 115 -5.80 8.77 20.43
N VAL A 116 -4.66 8.23 20.00
CA VAL A 116 -3.54 7.91 20.89
C VAL A 116 -2.82 9.19 21.36
N LEU A 117 -2.64 10.17 20.47
CA LEU A 117 -2.11 11.49 20.86
C LEU A 117 -3.00 12.21 21.87
N ASN A 118 -4.32 12.15 21.71
CA ASN A 118 -5.26 12.73 22.68
C ASN A 118 -5.16 12.04 24.05
N LYS A 119 -4.97 10.71 24.11
CA LYS A 119 -4.68 10.01 25.37
C LYS A 119 -3.37 10.47 25.99
N LEU A 120 -2.32 10.65 25.18
CA LEU A 120 -1.04 11.16 25.65
C LEU A 120 -1.19 12.56 26.26
N LYS A 121 -1.92 13.45 25.58
CA LYS A 121 -2.21 14.80 26.04
C LYS A 121 -2.89 14.78 27.42
N VAL A 122 -3.96 14.00 27.60
CA VAL A 122 -4.66 13.89 28.89
C VAL A 122 -3.73 13.40 30.01
N VAL A 123 -2.89 12.40 29.74
CA VAL A 123 -1.90 11.92 30.71
C VAL A 123 -0.91 13.01 31.07
N GLN A 124 -0.36 13.72 30.08
CA GLN A 124 0.61 14.80 30.30
C GLN A 124 0.00 15.99 31.06
N ASP A 125 -1.22 16.42 30.72
CA ASP A 125 -1.94 17.49 31.42
C ASP A 125 -2.14 17.10 32.90
N THR A 126 -2.51 15.84 33.17
CA THR A 126 -2.69 15.32 34.54
C THR A 126 -1.36 15.27 35.30
N MET A 127 -0.26 14.91 34.62
CA MET A 127 1.08 14.89 35.23
C MET A 127 1.53 16.30 35.66
N VAL A 128 1.22 17.33 34.88
CA VAL A 128 1.52 18.72 35.25
C VAL A 128 0.79 19.08 36.54
N LEU A 129 -0.52 18.80 36.63
CA LEU A 129 -1.31 19.06 37.84
C LEU A 129 -0.78 18.29 39.06
N LYS A 130 -0.38 17.03 38.89
CA LYS A 130 0.21 16.22 39.97
C LYS A 130 1.58 16.74 40.41
N LYS A 131 2.39 17.23 39.49
CA LYS A 131 3.66 17.88 39.83
C LYS A 131 3.44 19.15 40.65
N ASP A 132 2.47 19.97 40.27
CA ASP A 132 2.11 21.18 41.03
C ASP A 132 1.56 20.85 42.42
N GLU A 133 0.80 19.75 42.57
CA GLU A 133 0.34 19.23 43.86
C GLU A 133 1.51 18.79 44.76
N ILE A 134 2.46 18.01 44.23
CA ILE A 134 3.67 17.61 44.96
C ILE A 134 4.44 18.84 45.45
N MET A 135 4.59 19.86 44.60
CA MET A 135 5.28 21.11 44.97
C MET A 135 4.54 21.86 46.10
N ARG A 136 3.20 21.92 46.06
CA ARG A 136 2.40 22.55 47.12
C ARG A 136 2.48 21.79 48.45
N LEU A 137 2.36 20.46 48.40
CA LEU A 137 2.47 19.62 49.59
C LEU A 137 3.88 19.72 50.21
N HIS A 138 4.92 19.75 49.37
CA HIS A 138 6.29 19.94 49.84
C HIS A 138 6.52 21.30 50.51
N ALA A 139 5.97 22.39 49.96
CA ALA A 139 6.03 23.70 50.60
C ALA A 139 5.35 23.70 51.98
N ALA A 140 4.16 23.09 52.10
CA ALA A 140 3.45 22.97 53.38
C ALA A 140 4.22 22.09 54.39
N TYR A 141 4.88 21.03 53.93
CA TYR A 141 5.76 20.21 54.77
C TYR A 141 6.94 21.01 55.33
N GLU A 142 7.61 21.83 54.51
CA GLU A 142 8.73 22.66 54.97
C GLU A 142 8.26 23.68 56.03
N GLU A 143 7.09 24.30 55.86
CA GLU A 143 6.50 25.20 56.87
C GLU A 143 6.21 24.50 58.21
N LEU A 144 5.73 23.25 58.19
CA LEU A 144 5.49 22.45 59.40
C LEU A 144 6.80 22.02 60.07
N LYS A 145 7.82 21.75 59.27
CA LYS A 145 9.16 21.35 59.72
C LYS A 145 9.90 22.51 60.37
N GLU A 146 9.74 23.73 59.85
CA GLU A 146 10.25 24.94 60.50
C GLU A 146 9.64 25.15 61.90
N LYS A 147 8.35 24.83 62.08
CA LYS A 147 7.68 24.92 63.39
C LYS A 147 8.17 23.90 64.41
N GLU A 148 8.62 22.74 63.98
CA GLU A 148 9.17 21.68 64.85
C GLU A 148 10.40 22.16 65.64
N GLY A 149 11.15 23.12 65.11
CA GLY A 149 12.29 23.75 65.78
C GLY A 149 11.95 24.85 66.80
N CYS A 150 10.67 25.20 66.98
CA CYS A 150 10.25 26.29 67.85
C CYS A 150 10.02 25.80 69.30
N SER A 151 10.77 26.36 70.27
CA SER A 151 10.71 25.97 71.69
C SER A 151 9.45 26.42 72.44
N ASP A 152 8.61 27.24 71.81
CA ASP A 152 7.50 27.95 72.47
C ASP A 152 6.15 27.20 72.35
N LEU A 153 6.15 26.01 71.75
CA LEU A 153 4.94 25.19 71.55
C LEU A 153 4.61 24.36 72.80
N SER A 154 3.33 24.34 73.16
CA SER A 154 2.77 23.44 74.18
C SER A 154 2.92 21.96 73.77
N GLU A 155 2.86 21.05 74.74
CA GLU A 155 2.94 19.60 74.47
C GLU A 155 1.88 19.13 73.46
N ASP A 156 0.66 19.68 73.55
CA ASP A 156 -0.43 19.39 72.62
C ASP A 156 -0.10 19.89 71.19
N GLU A 157 0.42 21.12 71.05
CA GLU A 157 0.82 21.68 69.75
C GLU A 157 2.00 20.91 69.12
N GLN A 158 2.93 20.41 69.92
CA GLN A 158 4.04 19.57 69.45
C GLN A 158 3.51 18.24 68.89
N MET A 159 2.60 17.57 69.62
CA MET A 159 1.97 16.34 69.17
C MET A 159 1.15 16.56 67.89
N GLU A 160 0.37 17.64 67.81
CA GLU A 160 -0.37 18.01 66.60
C GLU A 160 0.58 18.25 65.41
N ASN A 161 1.68 18.98 65.61
CA ASN A 161 2.66 19.22 64.54
C ASN A 161 3.33 17.92 64.08
N GLU A 162 3.67 17.00 64.99
CA GLU A 162 4.22 15.69 64.64
C GLU A 162 3.23 14.85 63.80
N ILE A 163 1.95 14.84 64.17
CA ILE A 163 0.89 14.17 63.39
C ILE A 163 0.77 14.81 62.00
N MET A 164 0.75 16.14 61.93
CA MET A 164 0.65 16.88 60.67
C MET A 164 1.86 16.64 59.76
N LEU A 165 3.07 16.56 60.30
CA LEU A 165 4.28 16.19 59.54
C LEU A 165 4.16 14.79 58.96
N LYS A 166 3.70 13.81 59.74
CA LYS A 166 3.49 12.43 59.25
C LYS A 166 2.41 12.36 58.17
N CYS A 167 1.32 13.12 58.32
CA CYS A 167 0.28 13.25 57.30
C CYS A 167 0.84 13.88 56.01
N ALA A 168 1.60 14.97 56.12
CA ALA A 168 2.19 15.65 54.97
C ALA A 168 3.18 14.75 54.22
N VAL A 169 4.02 14.00 54.92
CA VAL A 169 4.93 13.01 54.30
C VAL A 169 4.14 11.96 53.54
N LYS A 170 3.07 11.41 54.14
CA LYS A 170 2.21 10.42 53.48
C LYS A 170 1.52 11.00 52.24
N ASP A 171 0.98 12.21 52.32
CA ASP A 171 0.29 12.85 51.20
C ASP A 171 1.26 13.11 50.02
N ILE A 172 2.50 13.49 50.32
CA ILE A 172 3.57 13.65 49.33
C ILE A 172 3.88 12.30 48.68
N ASP A 173 4.06 11.24 49.46
CA ASP A 173 4.35 9.89 48.96
C ASP A 173 3.21 9.36 48.06
N ASP A 174 1.95 9.54 48.47
CA ASP A 174 0.77 9.16 47.69
C ASP A 174 0.71 9.95 46.36
N ALA A 175 1.05 11.25 46.39
CA ALA A 175 1.11 12.08 45.18
C ALA A 175 2.26 11.68 44.24
N ILE A 176 3.43 11.32 44.78
CA ILE A 176 4.57 10.79 44.02
C ILE A 176 4.19 9.46 43.35
N GLN A 177 3.58 8.52 44.08
CA GLN A 177 3.13 7.25 43.51
C GLN A 177 2.11 7.45 42.38
N ALA A 178 1.19 8.40 42.55
CA ALA A 178 0.25 8.77 41.49
C ALA A 178 0.96 9.33 40.24
N TYR A 179 1.99 10.17 40.42
CA TYR A 179 2.81 10.69 39.33
C TYR A 179 3.60 9.58 38.63
N GLU A 180 4.19 8.64 39.37
CA GLU A 180 4.91 7.48 38.82
C GLU A 180 3.98 6.57 38.00
N SER A 181 2.73 6.36 38.45
CA SER A 181 1.72 5.63 37.68
C SER A 181 1.40 6.31 36.34
N LEU A 182 1.25 7.64 36.34
CA LEU A 182 1.05 8.42 35.11
C LEU A 182 2.26 8.37 34.18
N GLU A 183 3.48 8.40 34.74
CA GLU A 183 4.72 8.25 33.99
C GLU A 183 4.82 6.86 33.32
N SER A 184 4.40 5.79 33.99
CA SER A 184 4.29 4.46 33.36
C SER A 184 3.32 4.47 32.17
N LYS A 185 2.11 5.04 32.36
CA LYS A 185 1.12 5.18 31.28
C LYS A 185 1.66 6.01 30.12
N ARG A 186 2.39 7.09 30.39
CA ARG A 186 3.04 7.93 29.36
C ARG A 186 4.02 7.09 28.53
N ARG A 187 4.83 6.24 29.17
CA ARG A 187 5.77 5.34 28.48
C ARG A 187 5.03 4.32 27.60
N GLU A 188 4.00 3.68 28.13
CA GLU A 188 3.16 2.73 27.36
C GLU A 188 2.55 3.38 26.12
N ILE A 189 1.98 4.59 26.26
CA ILE A 189 1.41 5.33 25.12
C ILE A 189 2.48 5.69 24.09
N ASN A 190 3.69 6.07 24.53
CA ASN A 190 4.80 6.36 23.60
C ASN A 190 5.26 5.11 22.84
N VAL A 191 5.26 3.93 23.47
CA VAL A 191 5.53 2.67 22.77
C VAL A 191 4.45 2.41 21.72
N ALA A 192 3.17 2.59 22.06
CA ALA A 192 2.06 2.44 21.12
C ALA A 192 2.15 3.42 19.93
N LEU A 193 2.57 4.68 20.17
CA LEU A 193 2.81 5.65 19.10
C LEU A 193 3.96 5.24 18.18
N ALA A 194 5.04 4.71 18.75
CA ALA A 194 6.17 4.21 17.97
C ALA A 194 5.76 3.01 17.09
N GLU A 195 4.94 2.09 17.61
CA GLU A 195 4.40 0.97 16.85
C GLU A 195 3.44 1.42 15.73
N LEU A 196 2.56 2.38 16.01
CA LEU A 196 1.68 2.97 14.99
C LEU A 196 2.49 3.66 13.87
N SER A 197 3.55 4.40 14.23
CA SER A 197 4.38 5.11 13.24
C SER A 197 5.07 4.15 12.24
N ARG A 198 5.44 2.94 12.67
CA ARG A 198 6.05 1.93 11.79
C ARG A 198 5.07 1.34 10.77
N ASN A 199 3.78 1.43 11.05
CA ASN A 199 2.72 0.85 10.24
C ASN A 199 1.96 1.92 9.42
N GLU A 200 2.60 3.06 9.14
CA GLU A 200 1.99 4.12 8.33
C GLU A 200 1.67 3.61 6.91
N PRO A 201 0.42 3.73 6.44
CA PRO A 201 0.05 3.36 5.08
C PRO A 201 0.71 4.28 4.04
N SER A 202 1.02 3.72 2.86
CA SER A 202 1.59 4.48 1.73
C SER A 202 0.74 5.72 1.39
N ALA A 203 1.38 6.81 0.99
CA ALA A 203 0.70 8.03 0.55
C ALA A 203 -0.01 7.87 -0.80
N VAL A 204 0.54 7.04 -1.68
CA VAL A 204 0.06 6.79 -3.05
C VAL A 204 -0.04 5.29 -3.34
N TYR A 205 -1.01 4.91 -4.18
CA TYR A 205 -1.16 3.51 -4.61
C TYR A 205 -0.04 3.11 -5.57
N MET A 206 0.27 3.99 -6.53
CA MET A 206 1.37 3.87 -7.49
C MET A 206 2.08 5.21 -7.61
N ASN A 207 3.39 5.23 -7.42
CA ASN A 207 4.20 6.41 -7.75
C ASN A 207 4.36 6.54 -9.28
N GLU A 208 4.99 7.60 -9.75
CA GLU A 208 5.15 7.87 -11.19
C GLU A 208 5.84 6.75 -11.96
N MET A 209 6.84 6.12 -11.36
CA MET A 209 7.57 5.03 -12.02
C MET A 209 6.73 3.74 -12.04
N ASP A 210 5.92 3.47 -11.03
CA ASP A 210 4.96 2.34 -11.07
C ASP A 210 3.89 2.57 -12.13
N LYS A 211 3.40 3.81 -12.29
CA LYS A 211 2.47 4.19 -13.36
C LYS A 211 3.06 3.96 -14.74
N ARG A 212 4.32 4.36 -14.98
CA ARG A 212 5.00 4.10 -16.27
C ARG A 212 5.16 2.61 -16.57
N ILE A 213 5.41 1.78 -15.56
CA ILE A 213 5.47 0.32 -15.75
C ILE A 213 4.05 -0.22 -16.06
N LEU A 214 3.02 0.31 -15.42
CA LEU A 214 1.63 -0.04 -15.72
C LEU A 214 1.27 0.36 -17.17
N ASP A 215 1.65 1.56 -17.59
CA ASP A 215 1.45 2.06 -18.95
C ASP A 215 2.16 1.17 -19.98
N PHE A 216 3.35 0.65 -19.65
CA PHE A 216 4.02 -0.35 -20.48
C PHE A 216 3.19 -1.64 -20.63
N HIS A 217 2.59 -2.16 -19.56
CA HIS A 217 1.71 -3.33 -19.63
C HIS A 217 0.42 -3.05 -20.41
N ILE A 218 -0.15 -1.85 -20.28
CA ILE A 218 -1.28 -1.39 -21.09
C ILE A 218 -0.89 -1.34 -22.56
N ALA A 219 0.24 -0.72 -22.90
CA ALA A 219 0.73 -0.64 -24.27
C ALA A 219 0.99 -2.03 -24.88
N ASN A 220 1.51 -2.99 -24.08
CA ASN A 220 1.66 -4.37 -24.53
C ASN A 220 0.32 -5.06 -24.82
N LEU A 221 -0.72 -4.74 -24.05
CA LEU A 221 -2.08 -5.21 -24.31
C LEU A 221 -2.68 -4.56 -25.56
N GLU A 222 -2.50 -3.25 -25.74
CA GLU A 222 -2.94 -2.53 -26.95
C GLU A 222 -2.24 -3.06 -28.20
N TYR A 223 -0.94 -3.37 -28.11
CA TYR A 223 -0.19 -4.04 -29.17
C TYR A 223 -0.80 -5.41 -29.52
N PHE A 224 -1.16 -6.21 -28.51
CA PHE A 224 -1.77 -7.51 -28.73
C PHE A 224 -3.17 -7.43 -29.35
N ILE A 225 -3.97 -6.44 -28.94
CA ILE A 225 -5.34 -6.24 -29.44
C ILE A 225 -5.34 -5.57 -30.83
N GLY A 226 -4.38 -4.70 -31.10
CA GLY A 226 -4.32 -3.88 -32.31
C GLY A 226 -5.21 -2.63 -32.27
N SER A 227 -5.60 -2.16 -31.08
CA SER A 227 -6.40 -0.94 -30.86
C SER A 227 -6.18 -0.45 -29.43
N SER A 228 -6.52 0.82 -29.17
CA SER A 228 -6.46 1.36 -27.82
C SER A 228 -7.50 0.70 -26.92
N ILE A 229 -7.17 0.46 -25.64
CA ILE A 229 -8.11 -0.14 -24.69
C ILE A 229 -9.37 0.72 -24.46
N ASP A 230 -9.31 2.01 -24.79
CA ASP A 230 -10.45 2.92 -24.72
C ASP A 230 -11.52 2.64 -25.79
N GLU A 231 -11.16 1.98 -26.89
CA GLU A 231 -12.08 1.59 -27.98
C GLU A 231 -12.55 0.14 -27.85
N VAL A 232 -11.91 -0.62 -26.97
CA VAL A 232 -12.14 -2.06 -26.82
C VAL A 232 -13.32 -2.32 -25.89
N SER A 233 -14.28 -3.13 -26.34
CA SER A 233 -15.42 -3.55 -25.53
C SER A 233 -15.00 -4.33 -24.29
N LEU A 234 -15.37 -3.85 -23.10
CA LEU A 234 -15.12 -4.54 -21.83
C LEU A 234 -15.66 -5.99 -21.83
N LYS A 235 -16.82 -6.24 -22.46
CA LYS A 235 -17.48 -7.55 -22.43
C LYS A 235 -16.84 -8.57 -23.37
N TYR A 236 -16.30 -8.10 -24.50
CA TYR A 236 -15.97 -8.98 -25.63
C TYR A 236 -14.49 -8.98 -26.01
N TRP A 237 -13.64 -8.19 -25.33
CA TRP A 237 -12.22 -8.07 -25.66
C TRP A 237 -11.48 -9.41 -25.69
N ASN A 238 -11.86 -10.36 -24.84
CA ASN A 238 -11.21 -11.66 -24.70
C ASN A 238 -12.09 -12.85 -25.10
N GLN A 239 -13.15 -12.65 -25.90
CA GLN A 239 -14.09 -13.72 -26.28
C GLN A 239 -13.42 -14.92 -26.99
N LYS A 240 -12.24 -14.70 -27.60
CA LYS A 240 -11.45 -15.73 -28.29
C LYS A 240 -10.47 -16.48 -27.37
N ALA A 241 -10.32 -16.07 -26.10
CA ALA A 241 -9.33 -16.63 -25.20
C ALA A 241 -9.49 -18.14 -24.98
N ASN A 242 -10.74 -18.64 -24.98
CA ASN A 242 -11.04 -20.07 -24.84
C ASN A 242 -10.61 -20.93 -26.03
N TYR A 243 -10.23 -20.31 -27.15
CA TYR A 243 -9.77 -21.00 -28.38
C TYR A 243 -8.27 -20.82 -28.60
N GLY A 244 -7.53 -20.34 -27.59
CA GLY A 244 -6.08 -20.24 -27.65
C GLY A 244 -5.44 -21.61 -27.89
N LEU A 245 -4.53 -21.67 -28.86
CA LEU A 245 -3.79 -22.89 -29.17
C LEU A 245 -2.65 -23.09 -28.17
N GLU A 246 -2.38 -24.35 -27.85
CA GLU A 246 -1.31 -24.72 -26.92
C GLU A 246 0.07 -24.74 -27.60
N GLY A 247 1.11 -24.92 -26.78
CA GLY A 247 2.50 -24.98 -27.23
C GLY A 247 3.18 -23.61 -27.30
N PRO A 248 4.49 -23.57 -27.62
CA PRO A 248 5.24 -22.32 -27.67
C PRO A 248 4.71 -21.42 -28.79
N ASN A 249 4.78 -20.11 -28.55
CA ASN A 249 4.68 -19.13 -29.64
C ASN A 249 5.94 -19.26 -30.51
N MET A 250 5.77 -19.18 -31.82
CA MET A 250 6.87 -19.37 -32.78
C MET A 250 7.05 -18.11 -33.63
N TYR A 251 8.25 -17.90 -34.17
CA TYR A 251 8.51 -16.93 -35.24
C TYR A 251 9.19 -17.61 -36.42
N GLY A 252 8.93 -17.13 -37.63
CA GLY A 252 9.58 -17.60 -38.86
C GLY A 252 10.95 -16.96 -39.04
N LYS A 253 12.01 -17.77 -39.25
CA LYS A 253 13.36 -17.24 -39.51
C LYS A 253 13.46 -16.62 -40.91
N CYS A 254 12.73 -17.20 -41.86
CA CYS A 254 12.44 -16.60 -43.16
C CYS A 254 11.03 -16.00 -43.07
N SER A 255 10.78 -14.94 -43.83
CA SER A 255 9.51 -14.20 -43.80
C SER A 255 8.30 -15.13 -43.76
N ILE A 256 7.41 -14.94 -42.79
CA ILE A 256 6.16 -15.70 -42.70
C ILE A 256 5.25 -15.40 -43.89
N ALA A 257 5.48 -14.27 -44.58
CA ALA A 257 4.79 -13.93 -45.81
C ALA A 257 4.95 -15.01 -46.89
N CYS A 258 6.06 -15.76 -46.90
CA CYS A 258 6.26 -16.89 -47.82
C CYS A 258 5.23 -18.03 -47.65
N VAL A 259 4.44 -18.02 -46.57
CA VAL A 259 3.34 -18.97 -46.35
C VAL A 259 2.04 -18.50 -47.01
N PHE A 260 1.92 -17.21 -47.29
CA PHE A 260 0.70 -16.57 -47.79
C PHE A 260 0.77 -16.19 -49.29
N PHE A 261 1.95 -16.30 -49.91
CA PHE A 261 2.20 -16.05 -51.33
C PHE A 261 2.77 -17.29 -52.01
#